data_AF-A0A4R8GYT7-F1
#
_entry.id   AF-A0A4R8GYT7-F1
#
_cell.length_a   1.000
_cell.length_b   1.000
_cell.length_c   1.000
_cell.angle_alpha   90.00
_cell.angle_beta   90.00
_cell.angle_gamma   90.00
#
_symmetry.space_group_name_H-M   'P 1'
#
loop_
_entity.id
_entity.type
_entity.pdbx_description
1 polymer ?
#
loop_
_entity_poly.entity_id
_entity_poly.type
_entity_poly.pdbx_seq_one_letter_code
_entity_poly.pdbx_strand_id
1 'polypeptide(L)'
;MSNLGTVKQICRLQNIKLHIEAIVICPYCESEKARIDINKDTWNCSCGKSGKLDELYRIIESDYLLNNHKASYWDVVNNKGVCK
;
A
#
# COMPACT_ATOMS: atom_id res chain seq x y z
N MET A 1 -12.53 2.02 -16.73
CA MET A 1 -11.10 1.62 -16.76
C MET A 1 -10.29 2.68 -16.06
N SER A 2 -9.35 2.31 -15.17
CA SER A 2 -8.43 3.28 -14.59
C SER A 2 -7.42 3.75 -15.63
N ASN A 3 -6.90 4.98 -15.49
CA ASN A 3 -5.88 5.54 -16.39
C ASN A 3 -4.65 4.62 -16.53
N LEU A 4 -4.27 3.92 -15.45
CA LEU A 4 -3.18 2.95 -15.45
C LEU A 4 -3.48 1.73 -16.35
N GLY A 5 -4.72 1.28 -16.40
CA GLY A 5 -5.16 0.18 -17.28
C GLY A 5 -5.02 0.55 -18.76
N THR A 6 -5.37 1.78 -19.13
CA THR A 6 -5.21 2.30 -20.50
C THR A 6 -3.74 2.37 -20.89
N VAL A 7 -2.87 2.89 -20.02
CA VAL A 7 -1.41 2.96 -20.28
C VAL A 7 -0.82 1.55 -20.47
N LYS A 8 -1.18 0.59 -19.61
CA LYS A 8 -0.75 -0.81 -19.76
C LYS A 8 -1.15 -1.39 -21.12
N GLN A 9 -2.35 -1.09 -21.60
CA GLN A 9 -2.81 -1.56 -22.92
C GLN A 9 -2.01 -0.91 -24.06
N ILE A 10 -1.77 0.41 -24.02
CA ILE A 10 -0.99 1.10 -25.06
C ILE A 10 0.42 0.52 -25.15
N CYS A 11 1.11 0.35 -24.01
CA CYS A 11 2.46 -0.23 -24.00
C CYS A 11 2.48 -1.66 -24.51
N ARG A 12 1.45 -2.46 -24.20
CA ARG A 12 1.31 -3.82 -24.73
C ARG A 12 1.18 -3.84 -26.25
N LEU A 13 0.40 -2.93 -26.84
CA LEU A 13 0.25 -2.80 -28.29
C LEU A 13 1.57 -2.39 -28.98
N GLN A 14 2.42 -1.63 -28.29
CA GLN A 14 3.73 -1.19 -28.77
C GLN A 14 4.86 -2.19 -28.45
N ASN A 15 4.54 -3.36 -27.88
CA ASN A 15 5.51 -4.36 -27.42
C ASN A 15 6.53 -3.83 -26.39
N ILE A 16 6.13 -2.83 -25.61
CA ILE A 16 6.92 -2.23 -24.53
C ILE A 16 6.60 -2.95 -23.22
N LYS A 17 7.63 -3.52 -22.56
CA LYS A 17 7.50 -4.09 -21.22
C LYS A 17 7.46 -2.98 -20.18
N LEU A 18 6.28 -2.74 -19.63
CA LEU A 18 6.08 -1.74 -18.60
C LEU A 18 6.53 -2.28 -17.23
N HIS A 19 7.47 -1.59 -16.60
CA HIS A 19 7.86 -1.84 -15.21
C HIS A 19 7.31 -0.72 -14.32
N ILE A 20 6.39 -1.03 -13.41
CA ILE A 20 5.80 -0.04 -12.51
C ILE A 20 6.23 -0.34 -11.08
N GLU A 21 6.86 0.65 -10.46
CA GLU A 21 7.16 0.65 -9.04
C GLU A 21 6.37 1.74 -8.34
N ALA A 22 5.80 1.42 -7.17
CA ALA A 22 5.24 2.39 -6.26
C ALA A 22 6.18 2.59 -5.07
N ILE A 23 6.28 3.80 -4.55
CA ILE A 23 7.14 4.11 -3.41
C ILE A 23 6.28 4.48 -2.22
N VAL A 24 6.49 3.81 -1.09
CA VAL A 24 5.78 4.04 0.18
C VAL A 24 6.76 4.22 1.33
N ILE A 25 6.29 4.69 2.47
CA ILE A 25 7.09 4.75 3.70
C ILE A 25 7.22 3.33 4.24
N CYS A 26 8.43 2.91 4.58
CA CYS A 26 8.63 1.60 5.19
C CYS A 26 8.10 1.59 6.63
N PRO A 27 7.18 0.68 7.00
CA PRO A 27 6.63 0.62 8.36
C PRO A 27 7.63 0.11 9.40
N TYR A 28 8.80 -0.39 8.99
CA TYR A 28 9.79 -0.94 9.92
C TYR A 28 10.84 0.06 10.39
N CYS A 29 11.26 0.97 9.50
CA CYS A 29 12.29 1.96 9.81
C CYS A 29 11.78 3.39 9.75
N GLU A 30 10.56 3.62 9.24
CA GLU A 30 9.81 4.90 9.18
C GLU A 30 10.54 6.09 8.53
N SER A 31 11.76 5.88 8.08
CA SER A 31 12.68 6.89 7.55
C SER A 31 12.99 6.64 6.08
N GLU A 32 13.15 5.37 5.72
CA GLU A 32 13.46 4.96 4.36
C GLU A 32 12.20 4.64 3.55
N LYS A 33 12.35 4.78 2.23
CA LYS A 33 11.29 4.49 1.28
C LYS A 33 11.33 3.01 0.87
N ALA A 34 10.20 2.33 1.02
CA ALA A 34 9.98 1.00 0.47
C ALA A 34 9.52 1.10 -0.99
N ARG A 35 10.09 0.28 -1.88
CA ARG A 35 9.68 0.15 -3.28
C ARG A 35 8.83 -1.10 -3.43
N ILE A 36 7.67 -0.93 -4.04
CA ILE A 36 6.72 -2.00 -4.34
C ILE A 36 6.79 -2.26 -5.83
N ASP A 37 7.17 -3.48 -6.20
CA ASP A 37 7.12 -3.98 -7.57
C ASP A 37 5.73 -4.56 -7.84
N ILE A 38 4.90 -3.80 -8.57
CA ILE A 38 3.51 -4.17 -8.89
C ILE A 38 3.45 -5.41 -9.79
N ASN A 39 4.49 -5.63 -10.60
CA ASN A 39 4.53 -6.75 -11.53
C ASN A 39 4.90 -8.06 -10.82
N LYS A 40 5.67 -7.99 -9.74
CA LYS A 40 6.10 -9.16 -8.96
C LYS A 40 5.33 -9.38 -7.66
N ASP A 41 4.44 -8.47 -7.30
CA ASP A 41 3.68 -8.51 -6.03
C ASP A 41 4.60 -8.57 -4.79
N THR A 42 5.74 -7.88 -4.87
CA THR A 42 6.77 -7.87 -3.82
C THR A 42 7.17 -6.44 -3.48
N TRP A 43 7.76 -6.27 -2.31
CA TRP A 43 8.33 -5.00 -1.89
C TRP A 43 9.71 -5.20 -1.28
N ASN A 44 10.52 -4.15 -1.32
CA ASN A 44 11.79 -4.09 -0.63
C ASN A 44 12.05 -2.69 -0.06
N CYS A 45 12.93 -2.60 0.93
CA CYS A 45 13.41 -1.35 1.47
C CYS A 45 14.93 -1.42 1.68
N SER A 46 15.59 -0.28 1.63
CA SER A 46 17.03 -0.11 1.93
C SER A 46 17.41 -0.55 3.34
N CYS A 47 16.46 -0.60 4.29
CA CYS A 47 16.69 -1.12 5.64
C CYS A 47 16.86 -2.66 5.70
N GLY A 48 16.82 -3.35 4.55
CA GLY A 48 16.99 -4.79 4.44
C GLY A 48 15.70 -5.59 4.67
N LYS A 49 14.56 -4.93 4.92
CA LYS A 49 13.24 -5.58 4.99
C LYS A 49 12.62 -5.68 3.60
N SER A 50 11.97 -6.82 3.33
CA SER A 50 11.31 -7.13 2.06
C SER A 50 10.28 -8.23 2.28
N GLY A 51 9.33 -8.40 1.36
CA GLY A 51 8.33 -9.45 1.44
C GLY A 51 7.28 -9.37 0.35
N LYS A 52 6.12 -10.00 0.59
CA LYS A 52 4.97 -9.92 -0.31
C LYS A 52 4.17 -8.64 -0.07
N LEU A 53 3.47 -8.17 -1.10
CA LEU A 53 2.66 -6.95 -1.00
C LEU A 53 1.48 -7.09 0.00
N ASP A 54 0.80 -8.24 0.04
CA ASP A 54 -0.28 -8.51 1.02
C ASP A 54 0.26 -8.42 2.47
N GLU A 55 1.44 -8.97 2.73
CA GLU A 55 2.08 -8.87 4.05
C GLU A 55 2.35 -7.40 4.43
N LEU A 56 2.89 -6.60 3.50
CA LEU A 56 3.12 -5.18 3.72
C LEU A 56 1.81 -4.43 4.01
N TYR A 57 0.75 -4.72 3.26
CA TYR A 57 -0.56 -4.13 3.47
C TYR A 57 -1.07 -4.40 4.88
N ARG A 58 -1.05 -5.65 5.33
CA ARG A 58 -1.51 -6.03 6.69
C ARG A 58 -0.72 -5.34 7.80
N ILE A 59 0.60 -5.17 7.61
CA ILE A 59 1.46 -4.47 8.58
C ILE A 59 1.05 -3.00 8.66
N ILE A 60 0.94 -2.32 7.52
CA ILE A 60 0.56 -0.90 7.46
C ILE A 60 -0.87 -0.69 7.98
N GLU A 61 -1.80 -1.56 7.62
CA GLU A 61 -3.18 -1.53 8.11
C GLU A 61 -3.23 -1.70 9.63
N SER A 62 -2.49 -2.68 10.18
CA SER A 62 -2.40 -2.89 11.62
C SER A 62 -1.79 -1.68 12.33
N ASP A 63 -0.72 -1.10 11.79
CA ASP A 63 -0.07 0.08 12.34
C ASP A 63 -1.00 1.30 12.36
N TYR A 64 -1.69 1.54 11.24
CA TYR A 64 -2.70 2.60 11.12
C TYR A 64 -3.83 2.45 12.15
N LEU A 65 -4.35 1.23 12.31
CA LEU A 65 -5.42 0.93 13.27
C LEU A 65 -4.95 1.07 14.73
N LEU A 66 -3.73 0.65 15.03
CA LEU A 66 -3.18 0.64 16.39
C LEU A 66 -2.68 2.01 16.85
N ASN A 67 -2.06 2.81 15.96
CA ASN A 67 -1.38 4.05 16.32
C ASN A 67 -2.25 5.31 16.15
N ASN A 68 -3.22 5.35 15.22
CA ASN A 68 -3.98 6.57 14.93
C ASN A 68 -5.51 6.49 15.19
N HIS A 69 -6.08 5.31 15.44
CA HIS A 69 -7.54 5.14 15.46
C HIS A 69 -8.13 4.34 16.63
N LYS A 70 -7.36 3.97 17.67
CA LYS A 70 -7.94 3.27 18.82
C LYS A 70 -9.13 4.00 19.46
N ALA A 71 -9.16 5.34 19.40
CA ALA A 71 -10.32 6.12 19.84
C ALA A 71 -11.44 6.17 18.78
N SER A 72 -11.13 6.62 17.55
CA SER A 72 -12.15 6.95 16.55
C SER A 72 -12.80 5.75 15.86
N TYR A 73 -12.06 4.64 15.66
CA TYR A 73 -12.59 3.48 14.95
C TYR A 73 -13.64 2.75 15.78
N TRP A 74 -13.41 2.56 17.09
CA TRP A 74 -14.41 1.96 17.98
C TRP A 74 -15.58 2.89 18.25
N ASP A 75 -15.37 4.21 18.29
CA ASP A 75 -16.47 5.17 18.43
C ASP A 75 -17.41 5.14 17.22
N VAL A 76 -16.89 4.94 15.99
CA VAL A 76 -17.70 4.86 14.76
C VAL A 76 -18.32 3.47 14.56
N VAL A 77 -17.62 2.39 14.93
CA VAL A 77 -18.14 1.02 14.82
C VAL A 77 -19.20 0.73 15.89
N ASN A 78 -19.06 1.28 17.11
CA ASN A 78 -20.02 1.07 18.20
C ASN A 78 -21.15 2.11 18.24
N ASN A 79 -20.94 3.35 17.80
CA ASN A 79 -22.05 4.29 17.64
C ASN A 79 -22.65 4.15 16.25
N LYS A 80 -23.76 3.41 16.16
CA LYS A 80 -24.68 3.35 15.02
C LYS A 80 -25.25 4.73 14.66
N GLY A 81 -24.43 5.66 14.19
CA GLY A 81 -24.86 6.95 13.64
C GLY A 81 -25.70 7.82 14.58
N VAL A 82 -25.40 7.86 15.88
CA VAL A 82 -26.04 8.81 16.80
C VAL A 82 -25.02 9.85 17.23
N CYS A 83 -24.99 10.99 16.55
CA CYS A 83 -24.39 12.20 17.09
C CYS A 83 -25.39 12.83 18.07
N LYS A 84 -24.90 13.24 19.25
CA LYS A 84 -25.61 14.13 20.17
C LYS A 84 -25.90 15.48 19.53
#